data_AF-A0A0D6ETC6-F1
#
_entry.id   AF-A0A0D6ETC6-F1
#
_cell.length_a   1.000
_cell.length_b   1.000
_cell.length_c   1.000
_cell.angle_alpha   90.00
_cell.angle_beta   90.00
_cell.angle_gamma   90.00
#
_symmetry.space_group_name_H-M   'P 1'
#
loop_
_entity.id
_entity.type
_entity.pdbx_description
1 polymer ?
#
loop_
_entity_poly.entity_id
_entity_poly.type
_entity_poly.pdbx_seq_one_letter_code
_entity_poly.pdbx_strand_id
1 'polypeptide(L)'
;MQESRLDTTAADLEQALVDTLAASSSSSPAPPADGHGHGLAPAGSADADHPASEGELEGPDHAYRDGDLPDFSDDEREQSKSTPSAGGGGGGPKLVPGKGTKGPAGRKRVPLSALKQRLTGGGSTASSSKASPSSSSTTQTAAGPSKDKDKDKGKGKALKMTTEQLDAVVARFTAEKPELAGKVGREEVLQMIELLQIDQDTIKGKKGLMGKGAKDTGSHKFWKTQPVPQPGTTEEDLREGPLEADKKPSEVRQEPIDLHKDFNWVTIDLSNHDERKEVYDLLTNHYVEDLDASFRFDYAPEFIEWALKPPGYIPDWHVGIRVAASGKLVGFISGVPLDLRIRSVTKRCTEINFLVVHKKLRSKRLAPLLIQEVTRRTHLRGIFQAIYTAGALLPTPVARCQYYHRNLNPPKLVKLGFSAVPRNSTVARMSTYYRVPTETSLPGLRELEKRDLKQASRLLRAYMARFDLAPLLSNKDVEHALWAGRGRDEGGKRVGQVTWTFVVEDPETHRITDLFSFYALPSTAVKSTPKTNVNAAYLFYYATTACPSCADLGDGSTATPVTNWKDETSEEREVLKARLTKLVGDALVVVSKLGFDVLNALTLQDNSLFLEDLKPILGGVDASEGGSGVGVVML
;
A
#
# COMPACT_ATOMS: atom_id res chain seq x y z
N MET A 1 33.17 -29.67 13.67
CA MET A 1 33.97 -29.67 14.91
C MET A 1 33.22 -28.83 15.95
N GLN A 2 33.78 -28.65 17.16
CA GLN A 2 33.07 -28.21 18.37
C GLN A 2 32.25 -26.92 18.23
N GLU A 3 31.16 -26.84 19.00
CA GLU A 3 30.45 -25.60 19.29
C GLU A 3 31.29 -24.74 20.24
N SER A 4 31.65 -23.52 19.83
CA SER A 4 32.07 -22.47 20.75
C SER A 4 30.84 -21.64 21.14
N ARG A 5 30.37 -21.77 22.39
CA ARG A 5 29.43 -20.80 22.96
C ARG A 5 30.19 -19.50 23.23
N LEU A 6 29.77 -18.44 22.57
CA LEU A 6 30.04 -17.08 23.03
C LEU A 6 28.91 -16.72 23.99
N ASP A 7 29.20 -16.77 25.29
CA ASP A 7 28.25 -16.39 26.33
C ASP A 7 28.18 -14.84 26.38
N THR A 8 27.16 -14.28 25.73
CA THR A 8 26.85 -12.84 25.77
C THR A 8 26.60 -12.41 27.22
N THR A 9 27.31 -11.40 27.70
CA THR A 9 27.20 -10.92 29.08
C THR A 9 26.01 -9.98 29.26
N ALA A 10 25.67 -9.69 30.52
CA ALA A 10 24.65 -8.69 30.83
C ALA A 10 25.04 -7.29 30.35
N ALA A 11 26.33 -6.95 30.37
CA ALA A 11 26.83 -5.64 29.93
C ALA A 11 26.70 -5.45 28.41
N ASP A 12 26.94 -6.51 27.61
CA ASP A 12 26.76 -6.44 26.15
C ASP A 12 25.30 -6.19 25.77
N LEU A 13 24.36 -6.79 26.53
CA LEU A 13 22.92 -6.59 26.35
C LEU A 13 22.45 -5.21 26.85
N GLU A 14 23.05 -4.70 27.91
CA GLU A 14 22.76 -3.36 28.46
C GLU A 14 23.26 -2.25 27.52
N GLN A 15 24.46 -2.41 26.96
CA GLN A 15 25.00 -1.50 25.94
C GLN A 15 24.15 -1.50 24.67
N ALA A 16 23.82 -2.68 24.13
CA ALA A 16 22.95 -2.78 22.94
C ALA A 16 21.54 -2.18 23.15
N LEU A 17 20.99 -2.26 24.37
CA LEU A 17 19.72 -1.63 24.72
C LEU A 17 19.83 -0.09 24.74
N VAL A 18 20.94 0.45 25.25
CA VAL A 18 21.22 1.89 25.27
C VAL A 18 21.39 2.44 23.86
N ASP A 19 22.20 1.78 23.02
CA ASP A 19 22.47 2.24 21.65
C ASP A 19 21.19 2.23 20.79
N THR A 20 20.31 1.25 21.02
CA THR A 20 18.98 1.18 20.39
C THR A 20 18.05 2.33 20.81
N LEU A 21 18.17 2.82 22.05
CA LEU A 21 17.37 3.95 22.55
C LEU A 21 17.92 5.29 22.07
N ALA A 22 19.24 5.49 22.09
CA ALA A 22 19.88 6.72 21.60
C ALA A 22 19.49 7.01 20.13
N ALA A 23 19.60 5.98 19.27
CA ALA A 23 19.25 6.05 17.85
C ALA A 23 17.77 6.35 17.56
N SER A 24 16.88 6.28 18.56
CA SER A 24 15.45 6.62 18.40
C SER A 24 15.11 8.09 18.63
N SER A 25 16.08 8.92 19.05
CA SER A 25 15.84 10.30 19.49
C SER A 25 16.51 11.40 18.64
N SER A 26 17.37 11.03 17.69
CA SER A 26 18.22 11.94 16.92
C SER A 26 17.60 12.39 15.59
N SER A 27 16.42 13.03 15.62
CA SER A 27 15.83 13.62 14.40
C SER A 27 14.87 14.80 14.68
N SER A 28 15.40 15.92 15.18
CA SER A 28 14.78 17.26 15.11
C SER A 28 15.86 18.37 15.14
N PRO A 29 15.75 19.44 14.34
CA PRO A 29 16.70 20.55 14.34
C PRO A 29 16.48 21.53 15.50
N ALA A 30 17.51 22.31 15.83
CA ALA A 30 17.45 23.38 16.82
C ALA A 30 16.90 24.70 16.22
N PRO A 31 16.25 25.58 17.01
CA PRO A 31 15.79 26.88 16.55
C PRO A 31 16.95 27.87 16.32
N PRO A 32 16.75 28.91 15.48
CA PRO A 32 17.74 29.96 15.27
C PRO A 32 17.87 30.87 16.51
N ALA A 33 19.05 31.46 16.70
CA ALA A 33 19.32 32.47 17.71
C ALA A 33 19.59 33.84 17.05
N ASP A 34 18.95 34.90 17.55
CA ASP A 34 19.19 36.27 17.11
C ASP A 34 20.60 36.77 17.50
N GLY A 35 21.26 37.48 16.60
CA GLY A 35 22.59 38.06 16.84
C GLY A 35 22.97 39.12 15.80
N HIS A 36 22.92 40.40 16.19
CA HIS A 36 23.34 41.51 15.34
C HIS A 36 24.87 41.58 15.17
N GLY A 37 25.30 42.05 13.99
CA GLY A 37 26.30 43.13 13.95
C GLY A 37 27.47 42.99 12.98
N HIS A 38 27.65 44.04 12.18
CA HIS A 38 28.86 44.42 11.43
C HIS A 38 29.41 43.44 10.38
N GLY A 39 29.40 43.88 9.11
CA GLY A 39 30.16 43.26 8.03
C GLY A 39 31.30 44.16 7.55
N LEU A 40 32.02 43.71 6.52
CA LEU A 40 32.90 44.52 5.67
C LEU A 40 33.07 43.81 4.32
N ALA A 41 33.03 44.58 3.23
CA ALA A 41 33.51 44.12 1.91
C ALA A 41 35.04 44.33 1.81
N PRO A 42 35.71 43.66 0.87
CA PRO A 42 35.96 44.33 -0.41
C PRO A 42 35.76 43.43 -1.65
N ALA A 43 36.06 43.97 -2.83
CA ALA A 43 35.75 43.37 -4.13
C ALA A 43 36.99 42.91 -4.92
N GLY A 44 36.74 42.10 -5.96
CA GLY A 44 37.66 41.74 -7.05
C GLY A 44 37.09 40.50 -7.78
N SER A 45 36.56 40.53 -9.01
CA SER A 45 36.98 41.09 -10.30
C SER A 45 37.81 40.12 -11.15
N ALA A 46 37.32 39.80 -12.36
CA ALA A 46 38.05 39.21 -13.49
C ALA A 46 38.65 37.79 -13.28
N ASP A 47 38.81 36.94 -14.29
CA ASP A 47 38.40 36.96 -15.71
C ASP A 47 37.92 35.55 -16.12
N ALA A 48 37.25 35.43 -17.26
CA ALA A 48 36.85 34.14 -17.83
C ALA A 48 37.20 34.08 -19.32
N ASP A 49 38.27 33.36 -19.67
CA ASP A 49 38.62 33.11 -21.06
C ASP A 49 39.55 31.87 -21.20
N HIS A 50 39.06 30.80 -21.85
CA HIS A 50 39.80 29.94 -22.78
C HIS A 50 38.93 28.78 -23.35
N PRO A 51 39.34 28.15 -24.48
CA PRO A 51 38.40 27.95 -25.59
C PRO A 51 37.93 26.50 -25.79
N ALA A 52 37.06 26.34 -26.79
CA ALA A 52 36.61 25.05 -27.29
C ALA A 52 37.76 24.18 -27.85
N SER A 53 37.61 22.87 -27.68
CA SER A 53 38.23 21.86 -28.53
C SER A 53 37.22 20.73 -28.76
N GLU A 54 37.11 20.28 -30.01
CA GLU A 54 36.17 19.24 -30.44
C GLU A 54 36.72 17.84 -30.13
N GLY A 55 35.82 16.87 -29.93
CA GLY A 55 36.19 15.51 -29.50
C GLY A 55 35.02 14.55 -29.55
N GLU A 56 34.62 14.16 -30.76
CA GLU A 56 33.47 13.29 -31.01
C GLU A 56 33.65 11.87 -30.46
N LEU A 57 32.67 11.38 -29.69
CA LEU A 57 32.43 9.96 -29.46
C LEU A 57 30.92 9.71 -29.42
N GLU A 58 30.35 9.26 -30.54
CA GLU A 58 28.92 9.02 -30.67
C GLU A 58 28.44 7.84 -29.81
N GLY A 59 27.37 8.07 -29.04
CA GLY A 59 26.52 7.06 -28.43
C GLY A 59 25.05 7.42 -28.68
N PRO A 60 24.11 6.45 -28.70
CA PRO A 60 22.73 6.72 -29.12
C PRO A 60 21.91 7.43 -28.03
N ASP A 61 22.04 8.76 -27.97
CA ASP A 61 21.12 9.62 -27.22
C ASP A 61 19.72 9.56 -27.84
N HIS A 62 18.88 8.66 -27.30
CA HIS A 62 17.44 8.65 -27.53
C HIS A 62 16.76 9.79 -26.76
N ALA A 63 17.10 11.03 -27.13
CA ALA A 63 16.36 12.21 -26.73
C ALA A 63 14.90 12.10 -27.21
N TYR A 64 13.96 12.06 -26.27
CA TYR A 64 12.53 11.98 -26.57
C TYR A 64 12.09 13.17 -27.42
N ARG A 65 11.63 12.90 -28.66
CA ARG A 65 10.93 13.88 -29.49
C ARG A 65 9.43 13.56 -29.44
N ASP A 66 8.62 14.49 -28.95
CA ASP A 66 7.16 14.36 -28.82
C ASP A 66 6.46 14.58 -30.18
N GLY A 67 6.87 13.78 -31.19
CA GLY A 67 6.35 13.81 -32.56
C GLY A 67 5.39 12.66 -32.88
N ASP A 68 5.62 11.48 -32.30
CA ASP A 68 4.81 10.28 -32.52
C ASP A 68 3.60 10.23 -31.57
N LEU A 69 2.72 11.23 -31.71
CA LEU A 69 1.35 11.12 -31.21
C LEU A 69 0.58 10.15 -32.11
N PRO A 70 0.19 8.94 -31.66
CA PRO A 70 -0.78 8.15 -32.40
C PRO A 70 -2.11 8.92 -32.45
N ASP A 71 -2.81 8.84 -33.58
CA ASP A 71 -4.21 9.25 -33.60
C ASP A 71 -5.02 8.30 -32.71
N PHE A 72 -5.93 8.87 -31.93
CA PHE A 72 -6.86 8.14 -31.07
C PHE A 72 -8.25 8.01 -31.71
N SER A 73 -8.41 8.45 -32.97
CA SER A 73 -9.59 8.18 -33.80
C SER A 73 -9.55 6.73 -34.33
N ASP A 74 -10.72 6.08 -34.32
CA ASP A 74 -10.86 4.68 -34.74
C ASP A 74 -11.19 4.62 -36.25
N ASP A 75 -10.31 4.05 -37.10
CA ASP A 75 -10.57 3.77 -38.53
C ASP A 75 -10.56 2.26 -38.82
N GLU A 76 -11.44 1.52 -38.13
CA GLU A 76 -11.67 0.08 -38.38
C GLU A 76 -12.32 -0.15 -39.75
N ARG A 77 -11.51 -0.28 -40.80
CA ARG A 77 -11.94 -0.71 -42.13
C ARG A 77 -11.76 -2.21 -42.31
N GLU A 78 -12.81 -2.96 -42.00
CA GLU A 78 -12.88 -4.39 -42.33
C GLU A 78 -12.58 -4.65 -43.81
N GLN A 79 -11.59 -5.49 -44.11
CA GLN A 79 -11.39 -6.00 -45.46
C GLN A 79 -12.18 -7.30 -45.68
N SER A 80 -13.46 -7.18 -46.02
CA SER A 80 -14.23 -8.29 -46.60
C SER A 80 -14.32 -8.15 -48.13
N LYS A 81 -13.91 -9.19 -48.86
CA LYS A 81 -13.96 -9.24 -50.33
C LYS A 81 -15.09 -10.16 -50.80
N SER A 82 -16.16 -9.60 -51.37
CA SER A 82 -16.83 -10.15 -52.56
C SER A 82 -17.90 -9.19 -53.10
N THR A 83 -18.14 -9.27 -54.41
CA THR A 83 -19.08 -8.48 -55.20
C THR A 83 -19.98 -9.42 -56.01
N PRO A 84 -20.99 -8.94 -56.76
CA PRO A 84 -22.10 -8.07 -56.35
C PRO A 84 -23.46 -8.58 -56.88
N SER A 85 -24.60 -8.02 -56.44
CA SER A 85 -25.80 -7.90 -57.29
C SER A 85 -26.82 -6.88 -56.79
N ALA A 86 -27.70 -6.43 -57.69
CA ALA A 86 -28.70 -5.38 -57.48
C ALA A 86 -30.03 -5.90 -56.90
N GLY A 87 -30.82 -4.98 -56.32
CA GLY A 87 -32.21 -5.23 -55.93
C GLY A 87 -32.76 -4.10 -55.04
N GLY A 88 -33.69 -3.30 -55.56
CA GLY A 88 -34.36 -2.24 -54.80
C GLY A 88 -35.80 -2.61 -54.41
N GLY A 89 -36.37 -1.90 -53.44
CA GLY A 89 -37.77 -2.04 -53.05
C GLY A 89 -38.06 -1.34 -51.71
N GLY A 90 -38.93 -0.33 -51.72
CA GLY A 90 -39.38 0.34 -50.50
C GLY A 90 -40.71 -0.21 -49.98
N GLY A 91 -41.04 0.08 -48.72
CA GLY A 91 -42.38 -0.21 -48.19
C GLY A 91 -42.45 -0.31 -46.66
N GLY A 92 -42.89 0.77 -46.01
CA GLY A 92 -43.55 0.65 -44.70
C GLY A 92 -45.04 0.33 -44.89
N PRO A 93 -45.73 -0.20 -43.86
CA PRO A 93 -46.86 0.59 -43.35
C PRO A 93 -47.03 0.56 -41.82
N LYS A 94 -47.95 1.40 -41.33
CA LYS A 94 -48.32 1.58 -39.92
C LYS A 94 -49.64 0.86 -39.59
N LEU A 95 -49.73 0.25 -38.39
CA LEU A 95 -50.94 0.13 -37.52
C LEU A 95 -52.16 -0.62 -38.14
N VAL A 96 -53.25 -1.01 -37.45
CA VAL A 96 -53.83 -0.65 -36.12
C VAL A 96 -54.27 -1.95 -35.34
N PRO A 97 -55.34 -2.11 -34.48
CA PRO A 97 -55.30 -3.16 -33.41
C PRO A 97 -56.52 -4.12 -33.27
N GLY A 98 -56.43 -5.12 -32.37
CA GLY A 98 -57.42 -5.22 -31.28
C GLY A 98 -58.01 -6.59 -30.86
N LYS A 99 -58.23 -6.70 -29.53
CA LYS A 99 -58.97 -7.73 -28.74
C LYS A 99 -58.29 -9.11 -28.58
N GLY A 100 -58.29 -9.74 -27.39
CA GLY A 100 -58.71 -9.24 -26.07
C GLY A 100 -58.82 -10.31 -24.96
N THR A 101 -59.14 -9.87 -23.72
CA THR A 101 -59.33 -10.66 -22.46
C THR A 101 -58.06 -11.22 -21.80
N LYS A 102 -57.94 -11.37 -20.46
CA LYS A 102 -58.69 -10.82 -19.29
C LYS A 102 -57.80 -10.96 -18.03
N GLY A 103 -57.70 -9.94 -17.16
CA GLY A 103 -57.00 -10.03 -15.85
C GLY A 103 -56.73 -8.65 -15.23
N PRO A 104 -57.04 -8.39 -13.93
CA PRO A 104 -57.06 -7.03 -13.37
C PRO A 104 -55.78 -6.59 -12.65
N ALA A 105 -55.62 -5.27 -12.46
CA ALA A 105 -54.40 -4.66 -11.93
C ALA A 105 -54.56 -4.00 -10.55
N GLY A 106 -53.61 -4.31 -9.64
CA GLY A 106 -52.89 -3.38 -8.76
C GLY A 106 -53.58 -2.61 -7.62
N ARG A 107 -52.86 -2.43 -6.50
CA ARG A 107 -52.72 -1.13 -5.80
C ARG A 107 -51.62 -1.10 -4.71
N LYS A 108 -50.83 -0.02 -4.78
CA LYS A 108 -50.14 0.82 -3.75
C LYS A 108 -49.67 0.25 -2.38
N ARG A 109 -48.55 0.82 -1.93
CA ARG A 109 -47.91 0.73 -0.59
C ARG A 109 -48.83 1.10 0.59
N VAL A 110 -48.55 0.52 1.77
CA VAL A 110 -48.99 0.94 3.12
C VAL A 110 -47.77 0.80 4.08
N PRO A 111 -47.55 1.65 5.12
CA PRO A 111 -46.22 1.83 5.72
C PRO A 111 -45.91 1.03 7.01
N LEU A 112 -44.69 1.20 7.54
CA LEU A 112 -44.17 0.54 8.75
C LEU A 112 -44.82 1.06 10.05
N SER A 113 -45.81 0.33 10.58
CA SER A 113 -46.23 0.46 11.99
C SER A 113 -46.77 -0.83 12.63
N ALA A 114 -46.83 -1.95 11.90
CA ALA A 114 -47.56 -3.15 12.30
C ALA A 114 -46.70 -4.42 12.53
N LEU A 115 -45.40 -4.29 12.86
CA LEU A 115 -44.49 -5.43 13.05
C LEU A 115 -43.87 -5.48 14.47
N LYS A 116 -44.70 -5.31 15.52
CA LYS A 116 -44.25 -5.37 16.92
C LYS A 116 -45.22 -6.08 17.89
N GLN A 117 -45.88 -7.15 17.44
CA GLN A 117 -46.74 -7.96 18.32
C GLN A 117 -46.92 -9.42 17.82
N ARG A 118 -45.82 -10.18 17.69
CA ARG A 118 -45.89 -11.61 17.33
C ARG A 118 -44.73 -12.49 17.81
N LEU A 119 -44.23 -12.24 19.04
CA LEU A 119 -43.16 -13.03 19.67
C LEU A 119 -43.32 -13.15 21.21
N THR A 120 -44.56 -13.29 21.66
CA THR A 120 -44.92 -13.46 23.09
C THR A 120 -46.12 -14.39 23.23
N GLY A 121 -45.99 -15.42 24.08
CA GLY A 121 -46.97 -16.50 24.25
C GLY A 121 -46.79 -17.63 23.22
N GLY A 122 -46.93 -18.90 23.58
CA GLY A 122 -47.21 -19.48 24.90
C GLY A 122 -47.64 -20.94 24.72
N GLY A 123 -46.98 -21.89 25.39
CA GLY A 123 -47.11 -23.31 25.07
C GLY A 123 -47.66 -24.19 26.19
N SER A 124 -48.35 -25.26 25.79
CA SER A 124 -48.65 -26.49 26.53
C SER A 124 -48.92 -27.60 25.48
N THR A 125 -48.85 -28.91 25.76
CA THR A 125 -48.99 -29.67 27.01
C THR A 125 -48.04 -30.88 27.09
N ALA A 126 -47.62 -31.26 28.30
CA ALA A 126 -47.34 -32.64 28.81
C ALA A 126 -46.46 -33.63 28.00
N SER A 127 -45.61 -34.48 28.57
CA SER A 127 -44.98 -34.65 29.91
C SER A 127 -43.85 -35.70 29.74
N SER A 128 -43.01 -36.15 30.69
CA SER A 128 -42.83 -36.01 32.15
C SER A 128 -41.30 -36.22 32.42
N SER A 129 -40.72 -36.41 33.62
CA SER A 129 -41.19 -36.56 35.01
C SER A 129 -40.07 -36.13 35.99
N LYS A 130 -40.40 -35.99 37.29
CA LYS A 130 -39.51 -35.97 38.49
C LYS A 130 -38.23 -35.11 38.42
N ALA A 131 -38.21 -33.90 38.99
CA ALA A 131 -38.17 -33.57 40.44
C ALA A 131 -36.85 -34.01 41.13
N SER A 132 -35.96 -33.12 41.63
CA SER A 132 -36.11 -32.06 42.66
C SER A 132 -36.05 -32.62 44.09
N PRO A 133 -35.53 -31.90 45.13
CA PRO A 133 -35.60 -30.44 45.31
C PRO A 133 -34.27 -29.75 45.71
N SER A 134 -34.37 -28.56 46.33
CA SER A 134 -33.32 -27.56 46.55
C SER A 134 -33.21 -27.08 48.01
N SER A 135 -32.25 -26.15 48.23
CA SER A 135 -32.29 -25.00 49.16
C SER A 135 -32.02 -25.13 50.68
N SER A 136 -31.29 -24.09 51.17
CA SER A 136 -31.33 -23.43 52.50
C SER A 136 -30.85 -24.15 53.78
N SER A 137 -29.68 -23.70 54.28
CA SER A 137 -29.35 -23.23 55.66
C SER A 137 -30.03 -23.87 56.90
N THR A 138 -29.35 -24.12 58.04
CA THR A 138 -28.67 -23.10 58.88
C THR A 138 -27.83 -23.74 60.03
N THR A 139 -26.83 -23.01 60.58
CA THR A 139 -26.21 -23.11 61.96
C THR A 139 -25.38 -24.33 62.43
N GLN A 140 -24.13 -24.03 62.87
CA GLN A 140 -23.43 -24.45 64.13
C GLN A 140 -23.25 -25.96 64.45
N THR A 141 -22.14 -26.49 65.00
CA THR A 141 -20.84 -26.00 65.57
C THR A 141 -19.88 -27.22 65.71
N ALA A 142 -18.57 -27.20 66.03
CA ALA A 142 -17.51 -26.18 66.26
C ALA A 142 -16.10 -26.84 66.10
N ALA A 143 -15.03 -26.02 66.08
CA ALA A 143 -13.58 -26.37 66.10
C ALA A 143 -13.02 -27.22 64.92
N GLY A 144 -11.81 -27.00 64.37
CA GLY A 144 -10.81 -25.93 64.54
C GLY A 144 -9.39 -26.46 64.89
N PRO A 145 -8.26 -25.87 64.40
CA PRO A 145 -8.12 -24.80 63.40
C PRO A 145 -7.02 -24.99 62.30
N SER A 146 -7.15 -24.18 61.23
CA SER A 146 -6.10 -23.54 60.41
C SER A 146 -4.93 -24.35 59.77
N LYS A 147 -4.86 -24.28 58.44
CA LYS A 147 -3.75 -23.59 57.74
C LYS A 147 -4.15 -23.18 56.31
N ASP A 148 -4.17 -21.89 56.04
CA ASP A 148 -4.68 -21.33 54.78
C ASP A 148 -3.72 -21.43 53.60
N LYS A 149 -4.29 -21.69 52.42
CA LYS A 149 -3.76 -21.27 51.11
C LYS A 149 -4.93 -20.97 50.16
N ASP A 150 -5.40 -19.72 50.18
CA ASP A 150 -6.44 -19.24 49.28
C ASP A 150 -5.93 -19.11 47.83
N LYS A 151 -6.85 -19.11 46.87
CA LYS A 151 -6.61 -19.05 45.42
C LYS A 151 -7.17 -17.77 44.81
N ASP A 152 -6.45 -16.66 44.91
CA ASP A 152 -6.74 -15.51 44.06
C ASP A 152 -6.34 -15.79 42.60
N LYS A 153 -7.09 -15.23 41.65
CA LYS A 153 -6.94 -15.42 40.21
C LYS A 153 -6.17 -14.26 39.61
N GLY A 154 -5.15 -14.56 38.81
CA GLY A 154 -4.19 -13.57 38.32
C GLY A 154 -4.80 -12.36 37.62
N LYS A 155 -4.80 -11.21 38.32
CA LYS A 155 -4.68 -9.90 37.68
C LYS A 155 -3.33 -9.81 36.97
N GLY A 156 -3.24 -9.00 35.92
CA GLY A 156 -1.98 -8.78 35.20
C GLY A 156 -0.87 -8.27 36.12
N LYS A 157 0.35 -8.79 35.98
CA LYS A 157 1.53 -8.22 36.64
C LYS A 157 1.87 -6.90 35.97
N ALA A 158 1.74 -5.80 36.71
CA ALA A 158 2.39 -4.54 36.35
C ALA A 158 3.91 -4.74 36.28
N LEU A 159 4.57 -3.99 35.38
CA LEU A 159 6.01 -4.03 35.19
C LEU A 159 6.72 -3.51 36.45
N LYS A 160 7.87 -4.11 36.80
CA LYS A 160 8.77 -3.60 37.84
C LYS A 160 10.21 -3.75 37.37
N MET A 161 10.82 -2.64 36.97
CA MET A 161 12.29 -2.49 36.93
C MET A 161 12.80 -2.24 38.35
N THR A 162 14.10 -2.41 38.61
CA THR A 162 14.65 -2.00 39.91
C THR A 162 14.88 -0.49 39.94
N THR A 163 14.99 0.07 41.14
CA THR A 163 15.23 1.52 41.32
C THR A 163 16.55 1.94 40.67
N GLU A 164 17.60 1.11 40.76
CA GLU A 164 18.91 1.41 40.16
C GLU A 164 18.83 1.53 38.63
N GLN A 165 18.02 0.69 37.97
CA GLN A 165 17.84 0.72 36.52
C GLN A 165 17.11 2.00 36.06
N LEU A 166 16.13 2.46 36.85
CA LEU A 166 15.43 3.72 36.58
C LEU A 166 16.35 4.93 36.80
N ASP A 167 17.21 4.88 37.83
CA ASP A 167 18.21 5.93 38.09
C ASP A 167 19.27 6.01 37.00
N ALA A 168 19.75 4.88 36.47
CA ALA A 168 20.71 4.85 35.37
C ALA A 168 20.15 5.49 34.08
N VAL A 169 18.87 5.25 33.77
CA VAL A 169 18.18 5.86 32.63
C VAL A 169 18.01 7.37 32.83
N VAL A 170 17.51 7.81 34.00
CA VAL A 170 17.34 9.25 34.32
C VAL A 170 18.67 10.00 34.29
N ALA A 171 19.75 9.38 34.79
CA ALA A 171 21.09 9.98 34.79
C ALA A 171 21.63 10.19 33.37
N ARG A 172 21.49 9.22 32.46
CA ARG A 172 21.90 9.38 31.05
C ARG A 172 21.04 10.41 30.32
N PHE A 173 19.72 10.37 30.48
CA PHE A 173 18.81 11.38 29.88
C PHE A 173 19.16 12.82 30.30
N THR A 174 19.55 12.99 31.56
CA THR A 174 19.98 14.29 32.12
C THR A 174 21.36 14.73 31.60
N ALA A 175 22.26 13.79 31.33
CA ALA A 175 23.60 14.07 30.79
C ALA A 175 23.57 14.47 29.31
N GLU A 176 22.69 13.86 28.52
CA GLU A 176 22.55 14.14 27.07
C GLU A 176 21.71 15.39 26.80
N LYS A 177 20.77 15.75 27.69
CA LYS A 177 20.00 17.02 27.61
C LYS A 177 19.96 17.77 28.95
N PRO A 178 20.99 18.60 29.25
CA PRO A 178 21.08 19.35 30.51
C PRO A 178 19.87 20.27 30.81
N GLU A 179 19.18 20.74 29.77
CA GLU A 179 17.97 21.56 29.84
C GLU A 179 16.71 20.84 30.42
N LEU A 180 16.78 19.51 30.51
CA LEU A 180 15.76 18.65 31.13
C LEU A 180 16.15 18.18 32.55
N ALA A 181 17.31 18.59 33.07
CA ALA A 181 17.74 18.28 34.43
C ALA A 181 16.66 18.66 35.47
N GLY A 182 16.23 17.67 36.26
CA GLY A 182 15.17 17.84 37.27
C GLY A 182 13.74 17.90 36.73
N LYS A 183 13.51 17.70 35.43
CA LYS A 183 12.15 17.64 34.81
C LYS A 183 11.71 16.23 34.38
N VAL A 184 12.64 15.28 34.33
CA VAL A 184 12.35 13.87 34.01
C VAL A 184 12.68 13.02 35.22
N GLY A 185 11.66 12.50 35.90
CA GLY A 185 11.78 11.61 37.04
C GLY A 185 11.56 10.14 36.65
N ARG A 186 11.62 9.27 37.68
CA ARG A 186 11.35 7.84 37.51
C ARG A 186 9.92 7.55 37.04
N GLU A 187 8.96 8.44 37.34
CA GLU A 187 7.55 8.25 37.01
C GLU A 187 7.24 8.61 35.54
N GLU A 188 7.84 9.65 34.98
CA GLU A 188 7.76 9.97 33.55
C GLU A 188 8.38 8.85 32.69
N VAL A 189 9.54 8.32 33.10
CA VAL A 189 10.19 7.19 32.41
C VAL A 189 9.31 5.94 32.43
N LEU A 190 8.65 5.63 33.56
CA LEU A 190 7.70 4.52 33.64
C LEU A 190 6.46 4.75 32.76
N GLN A 191 5.95 5.99 32.70
CA GLN A 191 4.82 6.34 31.82
C GLN A 191 5.18 6.19 30.33
N MET A 192 6.39 6.60 29.90
CA MET A 192 6.87 6.36 28.54
C MET A 192 6.93 4.87 28.20
N ILE A 193 7.45 4.04 29.11
CA ILE A 193 7.54 2.57 28.93
C ILE A 193 6.13 1.93 28.84
N GLU A 194 5.17 2.40 29.63
CA GLU A 194 3.77 1.92 29.55
C GLU A 194 3.05 2.41 28.29
N LEU A 195 3.33 3.63 27.82
CA LEU A 195 2.78 4.17 26.56
C LEU A 195 3.21 3.35 25.34
N LEU A 196 4.48 2.93 25.32
CA LEU A 196 5.09 2.14 24.24
C LEU A 196 4.75 0.64 24.29
N GLN A 197 4.09 0.16 25.36
CA GLN A 197 3.61 -1.23 25.54
C GLN A 197 4.66 -2.33 25.25
N ILE A 198 5.93 -2.08 25.59
CA ILE A 198 7.03 -2.97 25.21
C ILE A 198 7.02 -4.26 26.04
N ASP A 199 6.80 -5.39 25.35
CA ASP A 199 6.86 -6.74 25.87
C ASP A 199 8.25 -7.06 26.48
N GLN A 200 8.28 -7.74 27.63
CA GLN A 200 9.52 -8.10 28.32
C GLN A 200 10.43 -9.03 27.47
N ASP A 201 9.88 -9.82 26.55
CA ASP A 201 10.67 -10.61 25.59
C ASP A 201 11.29 -9.73 24.47
N THR A 202 10.71 -8.56 24.19
CA THR A 202 11.24 -7.57 23.24
C THR A 202 12.39 -6.79 23.87
N ILE A 203 12.24 -6.34 25.13
CA ILE A 203 13.35 -5.73 25.91
C ILE A 203 14.55 -6.70 26.02
N LYS A 204 14.29 -8.02 26.02
CA LYS A 204 15.32 -9.08 26.09
C LYS A 204 15.82 -9.56 24.71
N GLY A 205 15.49 -8.86 23.62
CA GLY A 205 15.95 -9.19 22.26
C GLY A 205 15.49 -10.54 21.68
N LYS A 206 14.56 -11.25 22.36
CA LYS A 206 14.04 -12.56 21.93
C LYS A 206 12.81 -12.45 21.03
N LYS A 207 12.17 -11.28 21.05
CA LYS A 207 11.27 -10.76 20.02
C LYS A 207 11.89 -9.49 19.45
N GLY A 208 11.78 -9.30 18.14
CA GLY A 208 11.76 -7.94 17.59
C GLY A 208 10.36 -7.35 17.75
N LEU A 209 10.23 -6.06 17.48
CA LEU A 209 8.96 -5.33 17.63
C LEU A 209 7.79 -5.92 16.80
N MET A 210 8.10 -6.73 15.78
CA MET A 210 7.14 -7.58 15.06
C MET A 210 7.24 -9.05 15.48
N GLY A 211 6.11 -9.64 15.88
CA GLY A 211 6.05 -10.98 16.46
C GLY A 211 6.45 -12.13 15.52
N LYS A 212 7.22 -13.10 16.04
CA LYS A 212 7.61 -14.36 15.36
C LYS A 212 8.31 -14.21 14.00
N GLY A 213 9.24 -13.26 13.87
CA GLY A 213 10.06 -13.15 12.65
C GLY A 213 11.51 -12.68 12.84
N ALA A 214 11.82 -12.01 13.97
CA ALA A 214 13.11 -11.37 14.21
C ALA A 214 14.28 -12.35 14.37
N LYS A 215 14.77 -12.83 13.24
CA LYS A 215 16.18 -13.15 13.09
C LYS A 215 16.92 -11.83 12.93
N ASP A 216 17.78 -11.56 13.90
CA ASP A 216 18.86 -10.56 13.87
C ASP A 216 19.29 -10.19 12.44
N THR A 217 19.40 -8.88 12.14
CA THR A 217 19.82 -8.35 10.83
C THR A 217 21.21 -8.86 10.43
N GLY A 218 22.07 -9.20 11.40
CA GLY A 218 23.33 -9.91 11.20
C GLY A 218 23.19 -11.34 10.63
N SER A 219 21.99 -11.91 10.51
CA SER A 219 21.77 -13.33 10.25
C SER A 219 21.11 -13.72 8.90
N HIS A 220 20.81 -12.75 8.01
CA HIS A 220 20.17 -13.00 6.70
C HIS A 220 21.09 -13.70 5.68
N LYS A 221 21.30 -15.01 5.82
CA LYS A 221 22.20 -15.85 4.97
C LYS A 221 21.93 -15.86 3.45
N PHE A 222 20.86 -15.22 2.96
CA PHE A 222 20.57 -15.04 1.53
C PHE A 222 20.92 -13.62 1.07
N TRP A 223 20.38 -12.60 1.75
CA TRP A 223 20.63 -11.18 1.42
C TRP A 223 22.09 -10.76 1.58
N LYS A 224 22.87 -11.45 2.44
CA LYS A 224 24.34 -11.32 2.50
C LYS A 224 25.10 -11.77 1.23
N THR A 225 24.42 -12.32 0.24
CA THR A 225 24.99 -12.72 -1.06
C THR A 225 24.23 -12.14 -2.25
N GLN A 226 23.39 -11.13 -2.04
CA GLN A 226 22.69 -10.41 -3.10
C GLN A 226 23.30 -9.01 -3.29
N PRO A 227 23.24 -8.41 -4.50
CA PRO A 227 23.67 -7.04 -4.74
C PRO A 227 22.67 -6.03 -4.16
N VAL A 228 22.68 -5.91 -2.83
CA VAL A 228 21.93 -4.92 -2.04
C VAL A 228 22.87 -4.29 -1.00
N PRO A 229 22.65 -3.03 -0.58
CA PRO A 229 23.41 -2.44 0.51
C PRO A 229 23.22 -3.29 1.78
N GLN A 230 24.29 -3.44 2.56
CA GLN A 230 24.31 -4.38 3.69
C GLN A 230 23.99 -3.67 5.01
N PRO A 231 23.63 -4.40 6.08
CA PRO A 231 23.45 -3.80 7.40
C PRO A 231 24.76 -3.18 7.87
N GLY A 232 24.74 -1.88 8.16
CA GLY A 232 25.92 -1.12 8.63
C GLY A 232 26.67 -0.34 7.54
N THR A 233 26.25 -0.38 6.27
CA THR A 233 26.68 0.62 5.28
C THR A 233 26.09 1.99 5.67
N THR A 234 26.91 3.03 5.78
CA THR A 234 26.48 4.40 6.15
C THR A 234 26.09 5.21 4.91
N GLU A 235 25.51 6.41 5.09
CA GLU A 235 25.12 7.25 3.95
C GLU A 235 26.33 7.77 3.15
N GLU A 236 27.49 7.93 3.78
CA GLU A 236 28.74 8.36 3.13
C GLU A 236 29.37 7.25 2.26
N ASP A 237 29.13 5.98 2.59
CA ASP A 237 29.51 4.82 1.79
C ASP A 237 28.57 4.60 0.58
N LEU A 238 27.34 5.11 0.64
CA LEU A 238 26.34 4.91 -0.40
C LEU A 238 26.57 5.85 -1.60
N ARG A 239 26.81 5.26 -2.77
CA ARG A 239 26.84 5.97 -4.06
C ARG A 239 25.76 5.43 -4.97
N GLU A 240 25.08 6.31 -5.69
CA GLU A 240 24.01 5.93 -6.61
C GLU A 240 24.60 5.26 -7.87
N GLY A 241 24.15 4.04 -8.16
CA GLY A 241 24.62 3.25 -9.31
C GLY A 241 24.41 1.74 -9.11
N PRO A 242 24.79 0.91 -10.10
CA PRO A 242 24.76 -0.54 -9.96
C PRO A 242 25.81 -1.05 -8.96
N LEU A 243 25.41 -1.93 -8.03
CA LEU A 243 26.33 -2.58 -7.06
C LEU A 243 27.12 -3.74 -7.68
N GLU A 244 26.59 -4.35 -8.74
CA GLU A 244 27.31 -5.23 -9.64
C GLU A 244 27.23 -4.66 -11.07
N ALA A 245 28.27 -4.85 -11.87
CA ALA A 245 28.23 -4.47 -13.28
C ALA A 245 27.22 -5.33 -14.07
N ASP A 246 26.49 -4.69 -14.98
CA ASP A 246 25.56 -5.35 -15.89
C ASP A 246 26.33 -6.38 -16.76
N LYS A 247 25.81 -7.60 -16.86
CA LYS A 247 26.47 -8.73 -17.54
C LYS A 247 25.90 -8.92 -18.94
N LYS A 248 26.66 -9.52 -19.88
CA LYS A 248 26.08 -9.86 -21.19
C LYS A 248 25.08 -11.00 -21.03
N PRO A 249 23.99 -11.05 -21.82
CA PRO A 249 23.03 -12.16 -21.74
C PRO A 249 23.65 -13.56 -21.93
N SER A 250 24.80 -13.67 -22.61
CA SER A 250 25.61 -14.89 -22.76
C SER A 250 26.37 -15.32 -21.49
N GLU A 251 26.62 -14.39 -20.56
CA GLU A 251 27.31 -14.63 -19.28
C GLU A 251 26.32 -15.01 -18.16
N VAL A 252 25.02 -14.87 -18.43
CA VAL A 252 23.91 -15.30 -17.56
C VAL A 252 23.67 -16.80 -17.73
N ARG A 253 23.26 -17.50 -16.66
CA ARG A 253 22.89 -18.92 -16.71
C ARG A 253 21.65 -19.12 -17.60
N GLN A 254 21.83 -19.78 -18.75
CA GLN A 254 20.76 -20.05 -19.73
C GLN A 254 19.71 -21.03 -19.19
N GLU A 255 20.15 -22.06 -18.47
CA GLU A 255 19.27 -23.07 -17.85
C GLU A 255 18.59 -22.56 -16.56
N PRO A 256 17.33 -22.94 -16.29
CA PRO A 256 16.64 -22.66 -15.02
C PRO A 256 17.45 -23.08 -13.79
N ILE A 257 17.25 -22.40 -12.65
CA ILE A 257 17.88 -22.75 -11.36
C ILE A 257 17.48 -24.17 -10.93
N ASP A 258 18.42 -24.95 -10.38
CA ASP A 258 18.20 -26.36 -10.05
C ASP A 258 17.16 -26.54 -8.93
N LEU A 259 16.08 -27.27 -9.21
CA LEU A 259 15.07 -27.66 -8.23
C LEU A 259 15.29 -29.08 -7.71
N HIS A 260 14.80 -29.36 -6.50
CA HIS A 260 14.66 -30.75 -6.05
C HIS A 260 13.59 -31.45 -6.87
N LYS A 261 13.88 -32.68 -7.34
CA LYS A 261 13.07 -33.54 -8.23
C LYS A 261 11.56 -33.69 -7.93
N ASP A 262 11.11 -33.31 -6.74
CA ASP A 262 9.69 -33.30 -6.36
C ASP A 262 8.95 -32.04 -6.87
N PHE A 263 9.67 -31.10 -7.49
CA PHE A 263 9.19 -29.80 -7.95
C PHE A 263 9.68 -29.48 -9.37
N ASN A 264 8.80 -28.87 -10.16
CA ASN A 264 9.09 -28.35 -11.50
C ASN A 264 8.86 -26.84 -11.54
N TRP A 265 9.66 -26.12 -12.34
CA TRP A 265 9.33 -24.77 -12.76
C TRP A 265 8.12 -24.77 -13.69
N VAL A 266 7.38 -23.67 -13.69
CA VAL A 266 6.38 -23.35 -14.70
C VAL A 266 6.41 -21.84 -14.99
N THR A 267 6.08 -21.46 -16.21
CA THR A 267 5.73 -20.09 -16.58
C THR A 267 4.22 -20.00 -16.62
N ILE A 268 3.61 -19.11 -15.83
CA ILE A 268 2.15 -19.02 -15.67
C ILE A 268 1.55 -18.09 -16.72
N ASP A 269 0.66 -18.61 -17.57
CA ASP A 269 -0.21 -17.76 -18.39
C ASP A 269 -1.42 -17.29 -17.58
N LEU A 270 -1.46 -15.99 -17.28
CA LEU A 270 -2.60 -15.36 -16.61
C LEU A 270 -3.78 -15.12 -17.57
N SER A 271 -3.63 -15.33 -18.87
CA SER A 271 -4.73 -15.29 -19.85
C SER A 271 -5.59 -16.57 -19.73
N ASN A 272 -4.95 -17.72 -19.51
CA ASN A 272 -5.59 -18.97 -19.11
C ASN A 272 -6.35 -18.79 -17.77
N HIS A 273 -7.67 -18.96 -17.82
CA HIS A 273 -8.57 -18.82 -16.67
C HIS A 273 -8.17 -19.71 -15.50
N ASP A 274 -7.80 -20.96 -15.77
CA ASP A 274 -7.58 -21.95 -14.69
C ASP A 274 -6.24 -21.74 -13.98
N GLU A 275 -5.20 -21.32 -14.71
CA GLU A 275 -3.92 -20.94 -14.10
C GLU A 275 -4.00 -19.60 -13.36
N ARG A 276 -4.72 -18.61 -13.91
CA ARG A 276 -5.06 -17.38 -13.17
C ARG A 276 -5.82 -17.69 -11.88
N LYS A 277 -6.74 -18.67 -11.92
CA LYS A 277 -7.46 -19.15 -10.72
C LYS A 277 -6.54 -19.87 -9.73
N GLU A 278 -5.55 -20.65 -10.19
CA GLU A 278 -4.55 -21.26 -9.28
C GLU A 278 -3.68 -20.20 -8.58
N VAL A 279 -3.28 -19.13 -9.27
CA VAL A 279 -2.56 -18.00 -8.64
C VAL A 279 -3.44 -17.32 -7.59
N TYR A 280 -4.71 -17.03 -7.91
CA TYR A 280 -5.69 -16.51 -6.96
C TYR A 280 -5.85 -17.43 -5.73
N ASP A 281 -6.12 -18.72 -5.93
CA ASP A 281 -6.29 -19.69 -4.85
C ASP A 281 -5.01 -19.80 -3.99
N LEU A 282 -3.82 -19.66 -4.59
CA LEU A 282 -2.54 -19.66 -3.88
C LEU A 282 -2.35 -18.38 -3.05
N LEU A 283 -2.59 -17.21 -3.62
CA LEU A 283 -2.46 -15.91 -2.94
C LEU A 283 -3.43 -15.81 -1.76
N THR A 284 -4.73 -15.96 -2.01
CA THR A 284 -5.81 -15.80 -1.03
C THR A 284 -5.72 -16.77 0.16
N ASN A 285 -5.01 -17.90 0.02
CA ASN A 285 -4.76 -18.85 1.12
C ASN A 285 -3.35 -18.76 1.73
N HIS A 286 -2.36 -18.21 1.02
CA HIS A 286 -0.94 -18.35 1.39
C HIS A 286 -0.03 -17.13 1.23
N TYR A 287 -0.52 -15.96 0.81
CA TYR A 287 0.27 -14.72 0.74
C TYR A 287 0.29 -13.98 2.10
N VAL A 288 -0.18 -12.74 2.14
CA VAL A 288 -0.20 -11.87 3.33
C VAL A 288 -1.36 -12.21 4.27
N GLU A 289 -1.08 -12.14 5.58
CA GLU A 289 -2.05 -12.08 6.68
C GLU A 289 -1.65 -10.87 7.54
N ASP A 290 -2.61 -10.22 8.20
CA ASP A 290 -2.32 -9.28 9.29
C ASP A 290 -1.62 -10.00 10.46
N LEU A 291 -1.04 -9.22 11.38
CA LEU A 291 -0.27 -9.74 12.52
C LEU A 291 -1.06 -10.77 13.37
N ASP A 292 -2.39 -10.64 13.44
CA ASP A 292 -3.29 -11.53 14.18
C ASP A 292 -4.03 -12.57 13.30
N ALA A 293 -3.76 -12.61 11.99
CA ALA A 293 -4.47 -13.43 10.99
C ALA A 293 -6.02 -13.30 11.06
N SER A 294 -6.49 -12.08 11.31
CA SER A 294 -7.89 -11.65 11.28
C SER A 294 -8.41 -11.38 9.87
N PHE A 295 -7.53 -10.93 8.98
CA PHE A 295 -7.81 -10.46 7.62
C PHE A 295 -6.86 -11.09 6.60
N ARG A 296 -7.36 -11.25 5.38
CA ARG A 296 -6.57 -11.63 4.19
C ARG A 296 -6.99 -10.80 3.00
N PHE A 297 -6.04 -10.32 2.22
CA PHE A 297 -6.33 -9.72 0.92
C PHE A 297 -6.99 -10.74 0.00
N ASP A 298 -8.01 -10.27 -0.70
CA ASP A 298 -8.87 -11.03 -1.60
C ASP A 298 -8.68 -10.46 -3.01
N TYR A 299 -7.47 -10.69 -3.56
CA TYR A 299 -7.04 -10.19 -4.86
C TYR A 299 -7.86 -10.84 -5.97
N ALA A 300 -8.90 -10.16 -6.47
CA ALA A 300 -9.73 -10.70 -7.55
C ALA A 300 -8.90 -11.18 -8.76
N PRO A 301 -9.30 -12.24 -9.48
CA PRO A 301 -8.60 -12.69 -10.69
C PRO A 301 -8.35 -11.56 -11.69
N GLU A 302 -9.31 -10.64 -11.84
CA GLU A 302 -9.23 -9.46 -12.70
C GLU A 302 -8.19 -8.44 -12.20
N PHE A 303 -8.03 -8.30 -10.87
CA PHE A 303 -6.95 -7.49 -10.27
C PHE A 303 -5.59 -8.08 -10.62
N ILE A 304 -5.43 -9.40 -10.44
CA ILE A 304 -4.18 -10.11 -10.73
C ILE A 304 -3.84 -9.98 -12.23
N GLU A 305 -4.84 -10.10 -13.11
CA GLU A 305 -4.63 -9.95 -14.55
C GLU A 305 -4.24 -8.50 -14.94
N TRP A 306 -4.92 -7.49 -14.37
CA TRP A 306 -4.59 -6.09 -14.59
C TRP A 306 -3.20 -5.71 -14.04
N ALA A 307 -2.87 -6.10 -12.81
CA ALA A 307 -1.60 -5.79 -12.16
C ALA A 307 -0.39 -6.43 -12.88
N LEU A 308 -0.57 -7.62 -13.47
CA LEU A 308 0.53 -8.42 -14.05
C LEU A 308 0.56 -8.44 -15.59
N LYS A 309 -0.36 -7.76 -16.27
CA LYS A 309 -0.29 -7.56 -17.73
C LYS A 309 -0.28 -6.07 -18.13
N PRO A 310 0.59 -5.21 -17.56
CA PRO A 310 0.82 -3.87 -18.08
C PRO A 310 1.44 -3.90 -19.49
N PRO A 311 1.45 -2.76 -20.22
CA PRO A 311 2.03 -2.69 -21.56
C PRO A 311 3.48 -3.21 -21.62
N GLY A 312 3.73 -4.16 -22.51
CA GLY A 312 5.06 -4.76 -22.66
C GLY A 312 5.47 -5.75 -21.55
N TYR A 313 4.53 -6.24 -20.72
CA TYR A 313 4.80 -7.35 -19.80
C TYR A 313 5.43 -8.56 -20.51
N ILE A 314 6.24 -9.31 -19.78
CA ILE A 314 6.96 -10.48 -20.30
C ILE A 314 6.39 -11.72 -19.61
N PRO A 315 5.60 -12.59 -20.30
CA PRO A 315 4.95 -13.74 -19.67
C PRO A 315 5.92 -14.66 -18.91
N ASP A 316 7.16 -14.78 -19.40
CA ASP A 316 8.21 -15.59 -18.78
C ASP A 316 8.59 -15.15 -17.36
N TRP A 317 8.27 -13.92 -16.96
CA TRP A 317 8.53 -13.39 -15.62
C TRP A 317 7.44 -13.75 -14.59
N HIS A 318 6.39 -14.48 -15.00
CA HIS A 318 5.38 -15.07 -14.10
C HIS A 318 5.82 -16.47 -13.66
N VAL A 319 6.77 -16.52 -12.74
CA VAL A 319 7.49 -17.76 -12.37
C VAL A 319 6.76 -18.52 -11.28
N GLY A 320 6.31 -19.74 -11.59
CA GLY A 320 5.67 -20.66 -10.65
C GLY A 320 6.52 -21.89 -10.31
N ILE A 321 6.24 -22.49 -9.14
CA ILE A 321 6.73 -23.82 -8.76
C ILE A 321 5.53 -24.75 -8.59
N ARG A 322 5.51 -25.85 -9.35
CA ARG A 322 4.51 -26.94 -9.24
C ARG A 322 5.13 -28.17 -8.57
N VAL A 323 4.34 -28.93 -7.81
CA VAL A 323 4.75 -30.26 -7.31
C VAL A 323 4.72 -31.25 -8.47
N ALA A 324 5.86 -31.85 -8.80
CA ALA A 324 6.02 -32.70 -9.99
C ALA A 324 5.05 -33.89 -10.00
N ALA A 325 4.79 -34.50 -8.83
CA ALA A 325 3.91 -35.66 -8.69
C ALA A 325 2.39 -35.35 -8.71
N SER A 326 1.98 -34.08 -8.73
CA SER A 326 0.55 -33.71 -8.66
C SER A 326 0.14 -32.47 -9.45
N GLY A 327 1.06 -31.82 -10.16
CA GLY A 327 0.82 -30.59 -10.93
C GLY A 327 0.52 -29.33 -10.09
N LYS A 328 0.18 -29.48 -8.80
CA LYS A 328 -0.32 -28.37 -7.97
C LYS A 328 0.71 -27.26 -7.81
N LEU A 329 0.30 -26.02 -8.09
CA LEU A 329 1.05 -24.80 -7.80
C LEU A 329 1.26 -24.61 -6.29
N VAL A 330 2.50 -24.35 -5.88
CA VAL A 330 2.91 -24.21 -4.45
C VAL A 330 3.85 -23.03 -4.17
N GLY A 331 4.35 -22.36 -5.21
CA GLY A 331 5.06 -21.10 -5.11
C GLY A 331 4.86 -20.27 -6.38
N PHE A 332 4.90 -18.94 -6.25
CA PHE A 332 4.78 -17.99 -7.35
C PHE A 332 5.55 -16.71 -7.01
N ILE A 333 6.08 -16.05 -8.04
CA ILE A 333 6.63 -14.70 -8.03
C ILE A 333 6.41 -14.09 -9.41
N SER A 334 6.15 -12.78 -9.48
CA SER A 334 5.95 -12.07 -10.74
C SER A 334 6.90 -10.88 -10.86
N GLY A 335 7.49 -10.72 -12.04
CA GLY A 335 8.11 -9.48 -12.47
C GLY A 335 7.33 -8.81 -13.59
N VAL A 336 7.16 -7.49 -13.54
CA VAL A 336 6.71 -6.66 -14.69
C VAL A 336 7.78 -5.60 -15.00
N PRO A 337 8.00 -5.21 -16.27
CA PRO A 337 9.04 -4.26 -16.62
C PRO A 337 8.57 -2.81 -16.43
N LEU A 338 9.42 -1.97 -15.85
CA LEU A 338 9.11 -0.59 -15.49
C LEU A 338 10.30 0.32 -15.82
N ASP A 339 10.08 1.46 -16.46
CA ASP A 339 11.09 2.53 -16.48
C ASP A 339 10.96 3.37 -15.22
N LEU A 340 12.06 3.46 -14.48
CA LEU A 340 12.12 4.06 -13.16
C LEU A 340 13.12 5.21 -13.16
N ARG A 341 12.66 6.41 -12.82
CA ARG A 341 13.55 7.54 -12.53
C ARG A 341 14.00 7.45 -11.08
N ILE A 342 15.31 7.63 -10.88
CA ILE A 342 16.01 7.65 -9.61
C ILE A 342 16.85 8.93 -9.60
N ARG A 343 16.30 9.99 -8.99
CA ARG A 343 16.77 11.39 -9.07
C ARG A 343 17.00 11.84 -10.53
N SER A 344 18.26 12.01 -10.93
CA SER A 344 18.69 12.43 -12.26
C SER A 344 18.86 11.27 -13.25
N VAL A 345 18.87 10.02 -12.78
CA VAL A 345 19.14 8.84 -13.59
C VAL A 345 17.83 8.13 -13.95
N THR A 346 17.73 7.63 -15.19
CA THR A 346 16.64 6.72 -15.61
C THR A 346 17.19 5.31 -15.78
N LYS A 347 16.46 4.30 -15.30
CA LYS A 347 16.79 2.88 -15.48
C LYS A 347 15.56 2.05 -15.82
N ARG A 348 15.69 1.17 -16.82
CA ARG A 348 14.74 0.07 -17.06
C ARG A 348 14.94 -0.98 -15.97
N CYS A 349 13.94 -1.17 -15.15
CA CYS A 349 13.91 -2.06 -14.00
C CYS A 349 12.84 -3.15 -14.16
N THR A 350 12.86 -4.14 -13.28
CA THR A 350 11.72 -5.03 -13.04
C THR A 350 11.05 -4.67 -11.72
N GLU A 351 9.75 -4.36 -11.73
CA GLU A 351 8.94 -4.36 -10.52
C GLU A 351 8.63 -5.82 -10.12
N ILE A 352 9.03 -6.21 -8.91
CA ILE A 352 8.86 -7.57 -8.37
C ILE A 352 7.77 -7.56 -7.29
N ASN A 353 6.73 -8.37 -7.50
CA ASN A 353 5.57 -8.47 -6.60
C ASN A 353 5.07 -9.93 -6.49
N PHE A 354 4.02 -10.16 -5.69
CA PHE A 354 3.29 -11.42 -5.50
C PHE A 354 4.14 -12.64 -5.12
N LEU A 355 5.29 -12.45 -4.45
CA LEU A 355 6.13 -13.54 -3.93
C LEU A 355 5.39 -14.34 -2.85
N VAL A 356 4.80 -15.46 -3.24
CA VAL A 356 4.04 -16.37 -2.37
C VAL A 356 4.66 -17.76 -2.34
N VAL A 357 4.74 -18.34 -1.14
CA VAL A 357 5.08 -19.75 -0.92
C VAL A 357 4.00 -20.37 -0.03
N HIS A 358 3.40 -21.45 -0.53
CA HIS A 358 2.38 -22.24 0.17
C HIS A 358 2.82 -22.57 1.60
N LYS A 359 1.97 -22.27 2.60
CA LYS A 359 2.37 -22.19 4.02
C LYS A 359 3.17 -23.40 4.55
N LYS A 360 2.84 -24.62 4.11
CA LYS A 360 3.55 -25.87 4.50
C LYS A 360 5.01 -25.96 4.01
N LEU A 361 5.42 -25.14 3.04
CA LEU A 361 6.75 -25.16 2.42
C LEU A 361 7.61 -23.91 2.72
N ARG A 362 7.09 -22.92 3.46
CA ARG A 362 7.83 -21.68 3.78
C ARG A 362 9.20 -21.94 4.46
N SER A 363 9.33 -23.00 5.25
CA SER A 363 10.59 -23.43 5.88
C SER A 363 11.58 -24.16 4.96
N LYS A 364 11.20 -24.45 3.71
CA LYS A 364 12.01 -25.21 2.72
C LYS A 364 12.85 -24.33 1.78
N ARG A 365 12.94 -23.02 2.04
CA ARG A 365 13.74 -22.04 1.25
C ARG A 365 13.36 -21.90 -0.23
N LEU A 366 12.10 -22.14 -0.60
CA LEU A 366 11.64 -21.93 -1.98
C LEU A 366 11.65 -20.45 -2.41
N ALA A 367 11.50 -19.50 -1.48
CA ALA A 367 11.50 -18.07 -1.82
C ALA A 367 12.86 -17.59 -2.39
N PRO A 368 14.03 -17.90 -1.78
CA PRO A 368 15.34 -17.71 -2.43
C PRO A 368 15.44 -18.26 -3.86
N LEU A 369 14.90 -19.47 -4.12
CA LEU A 369 14.95 -20.07 -5.46
C LEU A 369 14.05 -19.33 -6.45
N LEU A 370 12.84 -18.91 -6.04
CA LEU A 370 11.94 -18.07 -6.83
C LEU A 370 12.60 -16.74 -7.20
N ILE A 371 13.26 -16.08 -6.24
CA ILE A 371 14.02 -14.83 -6.47
C ILE A 371 15.16 -15.08 -7.47
N GLN A 372 15.99 -16.11 -7.25
CA GLN A 372 17.11 -16.43 -8.15
C GLN A 372 16.65 -16.76 -9.57
N GLU A 373 15.53 -17.46 -9.76
CA GLU A 373 15.01 -17.79 -11.08
C GLU A 373 14.39 -16.57 -11.80
N VAL A 374 13.63 -15.71 -11.10
CA VAL A 374 13.10 -14.48 -11.75
C VAL A 374 14.24 -13.52 -12.09
N THR A 375 15.21 -13.31 -11.20
CA THR A 375 16.42 -12.52 -11.48
C THR A 375 17.19 -13.08 -12.68
N ARG A 376 17.32 -14.41 -12.81
CA ARG A 376 17.93 -15.04 -13.99
C ARG A 376 17.17 -14.69 -15.28
N ARG A 377 15.84 -14.70 -15.25
CA ARG A 377 14.98 -14.37 -16.42
C ARG A 377 14.93 -12.87 -16.75
N THR A 378 15.14 -11.98 -15.79
CA THR A 378 15.28 -10.53 -16.07
C THR A 378 16.68 -10.24 -16.64
N HIS A 379 17.72 -10.87 -16.08
CA HIS A 379 19.11 -10.76 -16.55
C HIS A 379 19.26 -11.28 -18.00
N LEU A 380 18.57 -12.38 -18.38
CA LEU A 380 18.52 -12.86 -19.76
C LEU A 380 17.90 -11.85 -20.75
N ARG A 381 17.09 -10.90 -20.26
CA ARG A 381 16.52 -9.79 -21.04
C ARG A 381 17.35 -8.51 -20.96
N GLY A 382 18.51 -8.54 -20.31
CA GLY A 382 19.38 -7.38 -20.12
C GLY A 382 18.93 -6.41 -19.02
N ILE A 383 18.02 -6.83 -18.12
CA ILE A 383 17.45 -5.99 -17.06
C ILE A 383 17.96 -6.48 -15.69
N PHE A 384 18.90 -5.72 -15.13
CA PHE A 384 19.72 -6.07 -13.95
C PHE A 384 19.35 -5.32 -12.67
N GLN A 385 18.41 -4.37 -12.76
CA GLN A 385 17.90 -3.61 -11.62
C GLN A 385 16.42 -3.93 -11.39
N ALA A 386 15.99 -3.91 -10.13
CA ALA A 386 14.62 -4.24 -9.74
C ALA A 386 14.15 -3.38 -8.55
N ILE A 387 12.84 -3.10 -8.52
CA ILE A 387 12.16 -2.46 -7.39
C ILE A 387 11.18 -3.46 -6.77
N TYR A 388 11.11 -3.48 -5.44
CA TYR A 388 10.20 -4.34 -4.68
C TYR A 388 9.87 -3.69 -3.34
N THR A 389 8.74 -4.06 -2.76
CA THR A 389 8.32 -3.60 -1.41
C THR A 389 7.98 -4.77 -0.51
N ALA A 390 8.24 -4.64 0.79
CA ALA A 390 7.92 -5.64 1.79
C ALA A 390 7.51 -5.00 3.12
N GLY A 391 6.51 -5.58 3.80
CA GLY A 391 6.15 -5.22 5.18
C GLY A 391 7.13 -5.77 6.25
N ALA A 392 8.20 -6.43 5.83
CA ALA A 392 9.28 -6.90 6.69
C ALA A 392 10.56 -6.13 6.36
N LEU A 393 11.31 -5.71 7.39
CA LEU A 393 12.59 -5.05 7.21
C LEU A 393 13.60 -6.02 6.54
N LEU A 394 14.20 -5.57 5.45
CA LEU A 394 15.21 -6.30 4.67
C LEU A 394 16.40 -5.36 4.39
N PRO A 395 17.65 -5.85 4.39
CA PRO A 395 18.82 -5.02 4.08
C PRO A 395 18.81 -4.56 2.62
N THR A 396 18.84 -3.26 2.31
CA THR A 396 18.56 -2.09 3.18
C THR A 396 17.55 -1.21 2.43
N PRO A 397 16.48 -0.72 3.08
CA PRO A 397 15.39 -0.05 2.36
C PRO A 397 15.80 1.37 1.93
N VAL A 398 15.51 1.73 0.68
CA VAL A 398 15.73 3.09 0.14
C VAL A 398 14.70 4.11 0.64
N ALA A 399 13.55 3.64 1.14
CA ALA A 399 12.50 4.44 1.72
C ALA A 399 11.61 3.57 2.64
N ARG A 400 10.90 4.22 3.57
CA ARG A 400 9.83 3.61 4.37
C ARG A 400 8.58 4.47 4.26
N CYS A 401 7.43 3.84 4.03
CA CYS A 401 6.13 4.50 4.02
C CYS A 401 5.20 3.81 5.03
N GLN A 402 4.33 4.60 5.68
CA GLN A 402 3.36 4.13 6.67
C GLN A 402 1.96 4.07 6.06
N TYR A 403 1.18 3.04 6.40
CA TYR A 403 -0.21 2.90 5.98
C TYR A 403 -1.15 3.71 6.89
N TYR A 404 -2.05 4.47 6.27
CA TYR A 404 -3.11 5.23 6.91
C TYR A 404 -4.47 4.75 6.43
N HIS A 405 -5.43 4.65 7.34
CA HIS A 405 -6.76 4.06 7.11
C HIS A 405 -7.86 5.08 7.39
N ARG A 406 -8.52 5.59 6.34
CA ARG A 406 -9.65 6.50 6.47
C ARG A 406 -10.96 5.74 6.49
N ASN A 407 -11.47 5.48 7.70
CA ASN A 407 -12.73 4.78 7.90
C ASN A 407 -13.92 5.51 7.27
N LEU A 408 -14.69 4.81 6.44
CA LEU A 408 -15.95 5.29 5.85
C LEU A 408 -17.17 4.59 6.45
N ASN A 409 -17.01 3.33 6.87
CA ASN A 409 -18.04 2.52 7.53
C ASN A 409 -17.62 2.03 8.95
N PRO A 410 -17.42 2.94 9.94
CA PRO A 410 -17.03 2.54 11.30
C PRO A 410 -17.87 1.42 11.95
N PRO A 411 -19.22 1.36 11.78
CA PRO A 411 -20.01 0.26 12.34
C PRO A 411 -19.63 -1.13 11.81
N LYS A 412 -19.31 -1.26 10.52
CA LYS A 412 -18.86 -2.52 9.94
C LYS A 412 -17.41 -2.83 10.31
N LEU A 413 -16.51 -1.84 10.22
CA LEU A 413 -15.09 -2.01 10.53
C LEU A 413 -14.87 -2.43 11.99
N VAL A 414 -15.55 -1.78 12.94
CA VAL A 414 -15.51 -2.18 14.37
C VAL A 414 -16.12 -3.58 14.57
N LYS A 415 -17.25 -3.89 13.94
CA LYS A 415 -17.87 -5.22 14.03
C LYS A 415 -16.97 -6.36 13.53
N LEU A 416 -16.16 -6.10 12.50
CA LEU A 416 -15.23 -7.07 11.93
C LEU A 416 -13.85 -7.09 12.61
N GLY A 417 -13.57 -6.15 13.53
CA GLY A 417 -12.28 -6.03 14.21
C GLY A 417 -11.20 -5.30 13.40
N PHE A 418 -11.55 -4.61 12.31
CA PHE A 418 -10.61 -3.82 11.50
C PHE A 418 -10.23 -2.50 12.19
N SER A 419 -11.07 -2.00 13.10
CA SER A 419 -10.77 -0.79 13.87
C SER A 419 -11.26 -0.93 15.31
N ALA A 420 -10.46 -0.46 16.25
CA ALA A 420 -10.89 -0.30 17.65
C ALA A 420 -11.75 0.96 17.80
N VAL A 421 -12.63 0.97 18.82
CA VAL A 421 -13.25 2.20 19.32
C VAL A 421 -12.27 2.85 20.29
N PRO A 422 -11.91 4.14 20.14
CA PRO A 422 -11.02 4.83 21.08
C PRO A 422 -11.57 4.81 22.52
N ARG A 423 -10.67 4.84 23.51
CA ARG A 423 -11.05 4.96 24.93
C ARG A 423 -12.00 6.15 25.12
N ASN A 424 -13.05 5.98 25.92
CA ASN A 424 -14.11 6.96 26.18
C ASN A 424 -14.97 7.39 24.95
N SER A 425 -14.82 6.73 23.80
CA SER A 425 -15.64 6.95 22.60
C SER A 425 -16.72 5.87 22.42
N THR A 426 -17.54 6.00 21.38
CA THR A 426 -18.54 5.00 20.98
C THR A 426 -18.57 4.86 19.45
N VAL A 427 -19.07 3.74 18.93
CA VAL A 427 -19.26 3.55 17.47
C VAL A 427 -20.09 4.68 16.85
N ALA A 428 -21.08 5.21 17.59
CA ALA A 428 -21.87 6.36 17.13
C ALA A 428 -21.04 7.66 17.07
N ARG A 429 -20.25 7.98 18.10
CA ARG A 429 -19.32 9.13 18.09
C ARG A 429 -18.31 9.00 16.94
N MET A 430 -17.74 7.82 16.75
CA MET A 430 -16.82 7.47 15.68
C MET A 430 -17.47 7.67 14.29
N SER A 431 -18.72 7.23 14.11
CA SER A 431 -19.49 7.41 12.87
C SER A 431 -19.83 8.86 12.56
N THR A 432 -19.99 9.71 13.58
CA THR A 432 -20.18 11.16 13.40
C THR A 432 -18.85 11.85 13.06
N TYR A 433 -17.74 11.50 13.74
CA TYR A 433 -16.43 12.11 13.52
C TYR A 433 -15.89 11.86 12.09
N TYR A 434 -16.01 10.63 11.60
CA TYR A 434 -15.57 10.22 10.26
C TYR A 434 -16.60 10.47 9.14
N ARG A 435 -17.78 11.05 9.45
CA ARG A 435 -18.80 11.33 8.43
C ARG A 435 -18.22 12.18 7.29
N VAL A 436 -18.44 11.74 6.06
CA VAL A 436 -18.18 12.52 4.83
C VAL A 436 -19.45 13.24 4.37
N PRO A 437 -19.35 14.30 3.57
CA PRO A 437 -20.50 14.92 2.90
C PRO A 437 -21.31 13.93 2.04
N THR A 438 -22.57 14.27 1.75
CA THR A 438 -23.42 13.51 0.82
C THR A 438 -23.19 13.87 -0.65
N GLU A 439 -22.56 15.01 -0.92
CA GLU A 439 -22.30 15.54 -2.25
C GLU A 439 -20.88 16.09 -2.33
N THR A 440 -20.32 16.05 -3.53
CA THR A 440 -18.98 16.53 -3.87
C THR A 440 -18.99 18.05 -4.00
N SER A 441 -17.88 18.69 -3.63
CA SER A 441 -17.73 20.15 -3.55
C SER A 441 -17.06 20.79 -4.77
N LEU A 442 -16.31 20.01 -5.56
CA LEU A 442 -15.60 20.49 -6.75
C LEU A 442 -16.53 20.53 -7.98
N PRO A 443 -16.75 21.72 -8.59
CA PRO A 443 -17.42 21.82 -9.89
C PRO A 443 -16.65 21.04 -10.95
N GLY A 444 -17.36 20.43 -11.90
CA GLY A 444 -16.73 19.69 -13.00
C GLY A 444 -16.09 18.34 -12.62
N LEU A 445 -16.17 17.92 -11.36
CA LEU A 445 -15.74 16.57 -10.94
C LEU A 445 -16.66 15.50 -11.57
N ARG A 446 -16.08 14.69 -12.45
CA ARG A 446 -16.75 13.56 -13.11
C ARG A 446 -15.80 12.36 -13.24
N GLU A 447 -16.31 11.22 -13.68
CA GLU A 447 -15.44 10.08 -14.01
C GLU A 447 -14.65 10.39 -15.29
N LEU A 448 -13.42 9.88 -15.39
CA LEU A 448 -12.57 9.94 -16.58
C LEU A 448 -13.28 9.31 -17.79
N GLU A 449 -13.11 9.88 -18.98
CA GLU A 449 -13.57 9.37 -20.28
C GLU A 449 -12.38 9.18 -21.26
N LYS A 450 -12.51 8.35 -22.31
CA LYS A 450 -11.44 8.09 -23.31
C LYS A 450 -10.87 9.40 -23.91
N ARG A 451 -11.70 10.43 -24.10
CA ARG A 451 -11.31 11.76 -24.61
C ARG A 451 -10.35 12.53 -23.68
N ASP A 452 -10.39 12.28 -22.38
CA ASP A 452 -9.59 13.01 -21.40
C ASP A 452 -8.16 12.47 -21.30
N LEU A 453 -7.92 11.24 -21.74
CA LEU A 453 -6.66 10.51 -21.53
C LEU A 453 -5.43 11.30 -21.99
N LYS A 454 -5.51 12.08 -23.07
CA LYS A 454 -4.40 12.93 -23.54
C LYS A 454 -4.06 14.05 -22.55
N GLN A 455 -5.07 14.70 -21.95
CA GLN A 455 -4.86 15.73 -20.93
C GLN A 455 -4.43 15.10 -19.58
N ALA A 456 -5.14 14.07 -19.13
CA ALA A 456 -4.85 13.37 -17.88
C ALA A 456 -3.45 12.74 -17.87
N SER A 457 -2.98 12.18 -18.99
CA SER A 457 -1.62 11.63 -19.10
C SER A 457 -0.53 12.69 -19.05
N ARG A 458 -0.78 13.88 -19.63
CA ARG A 458 0.17 15.01 -19.54
C ARG A 458 0.23 15.56 -18.12
N LEU A 459 -0.92 15.75 -17.48
CA LEU A 459 -1.00 16.22 -16.09
C LEU A 459 -0.37 15.22 -15.11
N LEU A 460 -0.65 13.92 -15.24
CA LEU A 460 -0.02 12.90 -14.41
C LEU A 460 1.49 12.85 -14.64
N ARG A 461 1.97 12.83 -15.90
CA ARG A 461 3.42 12.79 -16.18
C ARG A 461 4.16 14.00 -15.58
N ALA A 462 3.61 15.22 -15.72
CA ALA A 462 4.20 16.42 -15.13
C ALA A 462 4.24 16.34 -13.59
N TYR A 463 3.15 15.89 -12.96
CA TYR A 463 3.06 15.77 -11.50
C TYR A 463 4.02 14.69 -10.95
N MET A 464 4.10 13.53 -11.62
CA MET A 464 5.06 12.48 -11.27
C MET A 464 6.51 12.92 -11.49
N ALA A 465 6.77 13.83 -12.44
CA ALA A 465 8.10 14.37 -12.72
C ALA A 465 8.66 15.28 -11.61
N ARG A 466 7.92 15.52 -10.51
CA ARG A 466 8.41 16.23 -9.30
C ARG A 466 9.21 15.33 -8.33
N PHE A 467 8.90 14.03 -8.23
CA PHE A 467 9.40 13.14 -7.16
C PHE A 467 10.72 12.43 -7.52
N ASP A 468 11.63 12.27 -6.57
CA ASP A 468 12.95 11.66 -6.82
C ASP A 468 12.88 10.22 -7.38
N LEU A 469 12.00 9.38 -6.83
CA LEU A 469 11.81 7.98 -7.19
C LEU A 469 10.42 7.81 -7.80
N ALA A 470 10.31 7.84 -9.14
CA ALA A 470 9.03 7.90 -9.84
C ALA A 470 9.01 7.02 -11.10
N PRO A 471 7.85 6.44 -11.47
CA PRO A 471 7.71 5.67 -12.71
C PRO A 471 7.63 6.60 -13.91
N LEU A 472 8.37 6.30 -14.98
CA LEU A 472 8.25 6.98 -16.27
C LEU A 472 7.14 6.32 -17.09
N LEU A 473 5.89 6.68 -16.76
CA LEU A 473 4.69 6.15 -17.41
C LEU A 473 4.62 6.64 -18.87
N SER A 474 4.61 5.71 -19.84
CA SER A 474 4.23 6.05 -21.22
C SER A 474 2.72 6.33 -21.31
N ASN A 475 2.25 6.87 -22.44
CA ASN A 475 0.82 7.07 -22.67
C ASN A 475 0.01 5.75 -22.53
N LYS A 476 0.60 4.60 -22.89
CA LYS A 476 -0.03 3.28 -22.72
C LYS A 476 -0.09 2.84 -21.25
N ASP A 477 0.92 3.17 -20.46
CA ASP A 477 0.96 2.81 -19.03
C ASP A 477 -0.06 3.64 -18.24
N VAL A 478 -0.23 4.92 -18.61
CA VAL A 478 -1.31 5.75 -18.04
C VAL A 478 -2.69 5.24 -18.46
N GLU A 479 -2.90 4.87 -19.73
CA GLU A 479 -4.17 4.25 -20.17
C GLU A 479 -4.45 2.94 -19.43
N HIS A 480 -3.43 2.09 -19.25
CA HIS A 480 -3.56 0.85 -18.47
C HIS A 480 -3.92 1.11 -17.00
N ALA A 481 -3.22 2.05 -16.36
CA ALA A 481 -3.43 2.40 -14.96
C ALA A 481 -4.79 3.06 -14.70
N LEU A 482 -5.18 4.03 -15.54
CA LEU A 482 -6.34 4.90 -15.29
C LEU A 482 -7.63 4.46 -15.99
N TRP A 483 -7.55 3.67 -17.06
CA TRP A 483 -8.70 3.33 -17.92
C TRP A 483 -8.93 1.82 -18.09
N ALA A 484 -7.89 1.02 -18.37
CA ALA A 484 -8.08 -0.42 -18.62
C ALA A 484 -8.66 -1.20 -17.42
N GLY A 485 -8.33 -0.76 -16.18
CA GLY A 485 -8.89 -1.33 -14.94
C GLY A 485 -10.38 -1.05 -14.70
N ARG A 486 -11.09 -0.35 -15.59
CA ARG A 486 -12.52 -0.01 -15.42
C ARG A 486 -13.49 -1.20 -15.43
N GLY A 487 -13.07 -2.36 -15.94
CA GLY A 487 -13.96 -3.50 -16.16
C GLY A 487 -14.92 -3.29 -17.34
N ARG A 488 -15.89 -4.20 -17.51
CA ARG A 488 -16.84 -4.19 -18.64
C ARG A 488 -18.26 -3.89 -18.20
N ASP A 489 -18.99 -3.06 -18.94
CA ASP A 489 -20.40 -2.78 -18.71
C ASP A 489 -21.30 -3.92 -19.18
N GLU A 490 -21.64 -4.84 -18.27
CA GLU A 490 -22.49 -6.00 -18.50
C GLU A 490 -23.85 -5.80 -17.81
N GLY A 491 -24.91 -5.58 -18.61
CA GLY A 491 -26.28 -5.41 -18.09
C GLY A 491 -26.49 -4.15 -17.23
N GLY A 492 -25.73 -3.08 -17.48
CA GLY A 492 -25.79 -1.83 -16.71
C GLY A 492 -25.04 -1.89 -15.38
N LYS A 493 -24.09 -2.82 -15.24
CA LYS A 493 -23.15 -2.91 -14.12
C LYS A 493 -21.75 -3.17 -14.66
N ARG A 494 -20.72 -2.62 -14.01
CA ARG A 494 -19.34 -2.98 -14.32
C ARG A 494 -18.95 -4.29 -13.66
N VAL A 495 -18.51 -5.24 -14.47
CA VAL A 495 -17.99 -6.54 -14.06
C VAL A 495 -16.47 -6.52 -14.24
N GLY A 496 -15.75 -7.00 -13.21
CA GLY A 496 -14.28 -6.97 -13.21
C GLY A 496 -13.67 -5.57 -13.09
N GLN A 497 -14.36 -4.61 -12.46
CA GLN A 497 -13.77 -3.29 -12.20
C GLN A 497 -12.73 -3.39 -11.08
N VAL A 498 -11.50 -2.95 -11.39
CA VAL A 498 -10.31 -2.95 -10.54
C VAL A 498 -9.94 -1.53 -10.13
N THR A 499 -10.04 -0.56 -11.05
CA THR A 499 -9.72 0.86 -10.81
C THR A 499 -10.90 1.78 -11.09
N TRP A 500 -10.90 2.91 -10.39
CA TRP A 500 -11.79 4.04 -10.61
C TRP A 500 -10.91 5.28 -10.76
N THR A 501 -11.18 6.09 -11.79
CA THR A 501 -10.45 7.33 -12.05
C THR A 501 -11.43 8.46 -12.33
N PHE A 502 -11.24 9.57 -11.63
CA PHE A 502 -12.05 10.78 -11.74
C PHE A 502 -11.18 11.96 -12.15
N VAL A 503 -11.79 12.93 -12.82
CA VAL A 503 -11.17 14.16 -13.31
C VAL A 503 -12.01 15.37 -12.94
N VAL A 504 -11.36 16.51 -12.76
CA VAL A 504 -12.01 17.81 -12.60
C VAL A 504 -11.84 18.57 -13.92
N GLU A 505 -12.94 18.69 -14.67
CA GLU A 505 -13.00 19.50 -15.90
C GLU A 505 -13.37 20.93 -15.55
N ASP A 506 -12.52 21.90 -15.91
CA ASP A 506 -12.79 23.32 -15.72
C ASP A 506 -14.04 23.76 -16.51
N PRO A 507 -15.11 24.29 -15.86
CA PRO A 507 -16.39 24.54 -16.53
C PRO A 507 -16.39 25.61 -17.63
N GLU A 508 -15.35 26.44 -17.72
CA GLU A 508 -15.25 27.53 -18.71
C GLU A 508 -14.28 27.19 -19.85
N THR A 509 -13.15 26.57 -19.53
CA THR A 509 -12.09 26.24 -20.51
C THR A 509 -12.09 24.79 -20.98
N HIS A 510 -12.90 23.91 -20.39
CA HIS A 510 -12.96 22.47 -20.68
C HIS A 510 -11.61 21.73 -20.56
N ARG A 511 -10.69 22.28 -19.75
CA ARG A 511 -9.38 21.68 -19.46
C ARG A 511 -9.44 20.82 -18.20
N ILE A 512 -8.70 19.72 -18.19
CA ILE A 512 -8.57 18.85 -17.01
C ILE A 512 -7.58 19.50 -16.03
N THR A 513 -8.07 19.89 -14.85
CA THR A 513 -7.30 20.61 -13.80
C THR A 513 -6.83 19.69 -12.68
N ASP A 514 -7.55 18.60 -12.41
CA ASP A 514 -7.13 17.57 -11.47
C ASP A 514 -7.54 16.19 -11.97
N LEU A 515 -6.85 15.16 -11.45
CA LEU A 515 -7.27 13.77 -11.52
C LEU A 515 -6.97 13.05 -10.20
N PHE A 516 -7.80 12.08 -9.85
CA PHE A 516 -7.47 11.10 -8.81
C PHE A 516 -7.96 9.71 -9.20
N SER A 517 -7.23 8.69 -8.77
CA SER A 517 -7.59 7.29 -8.96
C SER A 517 -7.43 6.48 -7.68
N PHE A 518 -8.18 5.38 -7.60
CA PHE A 518 -8.04 4.38 -6.55
C PHE A 518 -8.35 2.99 -7.10
N TYR A 519 -7.76 1.96 -6.50
CA TYR A 519 -8.05 0.56 -6.81
C TYR A 519 -8.82 -0.13 -5.67
N ALA A 520 -9.57 -1.18 -6.00
CA ALA A 520 -10.21 -2.04 -5.01
C ALA A 520 -9.32 -3.23 -4.65
N LEU A 521 -9.03 -3.39 -3.36
CA LEU A 521 -8.42 -4.60 -2.82
C LEU A 521 -9.17 -5.03 -1.56
N PRO A 522 -10.26 -5.82 -1.69
CA PRO A 522 -11.05 -6.24 -0.55
C PRO A 522 -10.26 -7.16 0.39
N SER A 523 -10.68 -7.21 1.64
CA SER A 523 -10.08 -8.06 2.68
C SER A 523 -11.12 -8.97 3.33
N THR A 524 -10.97 -10.28 3.20
CA THR A 524 -11.81 -11.28 3.89
C THR A 524 -11.53 -11.24 5.40
N ALA A 525 -12.55 -10.96 6.22
CA ALA A 525 -12.44 -11.07 7.68
C ALA A 525 -12.54 -12.55 8.10
N VAL A 526 -11.39 -13.21 8.27
CA VAL A 526 -11.23 -14.66 8.52
C VAL A 526 -11.99 -15.14 9.76
N LYS A 527 -12.09 -14.29 10.79
CA LYS A 527 -12.74 -14.59 12.07
C LYS A 527 -14.27 -14.35 12.06
N SER A 528 -14.84 -13.86 10.95
CA SER A 528 -16.28 -13.56 10.83
C SER A 528 -17.11 -14.76 10.36
N THR A 529 -18.33 -14.89 10.91
CA THR A 529 -19.30 -15.93 10.54
C THR A 529 -20.67 -15.27 10.27
N PRO A 530 -21.22 -15.35 9.05
CA PRO A 530 -20.55 -15.81 7.82
C PRO A 530 -19.34 -14.94 7.47
N LYS A 531 -18.42 -15.48 6.65
CA LYS A 531 -17.29 -14.73 6.11
C LYS A 531 -17.80 -13.44 5.45
N THR A 532 -17.22 -12.32 5.84
CA THR A 532 -17.61 -10.98 5.38
C THR A 532 -16.36 -10.22 4.94
N ASN A 533 -16.41 -9.57 3.78
CA ASN A 533 -15.30 -8.75 3.30
C ASN A 533 -15.41 -7.31 3.82
N VAL A 534 -14.25 -6.73 4.16
CA VAL A 534 -14.03 -5.28 4.19
C VAL A 534 -13.72 -4.84 2.76
N ASN A 535 -14.52 -3.94 2.21
CA ASN A 535 -14.30 -3.38 0.89
C ASN A 535 -13.34 -2.19 1.05
N ALA A 536 -12.05 -2.41 0.86
CA ALA A 536 -11.04 -1.36 0.93
C ALA A 536 -10.74 -0.80 -0.47
N ALA A 537 -10.82 0.53 -0.58
CA ALA A 537 -10.20 1.27 -1.67
C ALA A 537 -8.77 1.64 -1.26
N TYR A 538 -7.86 1.77 -2.22
CA TYR A 538 -6.48 2.23 -2.02
C TYR A 538 -6.22 3.41 -2.94
N LEU A 539 -5.84 4.56 -2.37
CA LEU A 539 -5.46 5.74 -3.15
C LEU A 539 -4.25 5.38 -4.04
N PHE A 540 -4.39 5.67 -5.33
CA PHE A 540 -3.41 5.34 -6.36
C PHE A 540 -2.85 6.65 -6.94
N TYR A 541 -2.72 6.79 -8.25
CA TYR A 541 -2.23 8.02 -8.86
C TYR A 541 -3.24 9.17 -8.78
N TYR A 542 -2.74 10.37 -8.48
CA TYR A 542 -3.46 11.63 -8.55
C TYR A 542 -2.51 12.74 -9.03
N ALA A 543 -3.07 13.84 -9.54
CA ALA A 543 -2.32 15.01 -9.99
C ALA A 543 -3.21 16.25 -10.02
N THR A 544 -2.62 17.45 -9.94
CA THR A 544 -3.34 18.72 -9.96
C THR A 544 -2.51 19.86 -10.55
N THR A 545 -3.16 20.74 -11.32
CA THR A 545 -2.57 22.00 -11.84
C THR A 545 -2.37 23.05 -10.75
N ALA A 546 -2.75 22.77 -9.50
CA ALA A 546 -2.43 23.62 -8.35
C ALA A 546 -0.97 23.47 -7.87
N CYS A 547 -0.23 22.46 -8.36
CA CYS A 547 1.23 22.50 -8.30
C CYS A 547 1.76 23.46 -9.38
N PRO A 548 2.67 24.42 -9.06
CA PRO A 548 3.18 25.41 -10.01
C PRO A 548 3.76 24.82 -11.30
N SER A 549 4.56 23.76 -11.20
CA SER A 549 5.15 23.06 -12.35
C SER A 549 4.14 22.31 -13.23
N CYS A 550 2.88 22.21 -12.76
CA CYS A 550 1.76 21.62 -13.47
C CYS A 550 0.72 22.67 -13.92
N ALA A 551 0.93 23.96 -13.63
CA ALA A 551 -0.09 25.01 -13.80
C ALA A 551 -0.37 25.37 -15.27
N ASP A 552 0.68 25.43 -16.11
CA ASP A 552 0.53 25.49 -17.56
C ASP A 552 1.45 24.47 -18.26
N LEU A 553 0.81 23.47 -18.85
CA LEU A 553 1.47 22.41 -19.61
C LEU A 553 1.41 22.66 -21.13
N GLY A 554 0.81 23.78 -21.57
CA GLY A 554 0.60 24.11 -22.98
C GLY A 554 -0.32 23.12 -23.73
N ASP A 555 -0.04 22.91 -25.01
CA ASP A 555 -0.66 21.87 -25.84
C ASP A 555 0.12 20.54 -25.82
N GLY A 556 1.41 20.58 -25.43
CA GLY A 556 2.37 19.48 -25.46
C GLY A 556 3.46 19.62 -26.53
N SER A 557 3.48 20.71 -27.31
CA SER A 557 4.52 20.97 -28.32
C SER A 557 5.89 21.32 -27.75
N THR A 558 5.96 21.71 -26.48
CA THR A 558 7.19 22.03 -25.74
C THR A 558 7.22 21.31 -24.39
N ALA A 559 8.42 20.97 -23.91
CA ALA A 559 8.60 20.38 -22.60
C ALA A 559 8.60 21.46 -21.51
N THR A 560 7.52 21.56 -20.73
CA THR A 560 7.48 22.42 -19.53
C THR A 560 8.54 21.97 -18.52
N PRO A 561 9.43 22.86 -18.04
CA PRO A 561 10.35 22.55 -16.96
C PRO A 561 9.60 22.21 -15.66
N VAL A 562 9.99 21.12 -14.98
CA VAL A 562 9.34 20.68 -13.74
C VAL A 562 10.29 20.83 -12.56
N THR A 563 9.93 21.69 -11.60
CA THR A 563 10.57 21.86 -10.29
C THR A 563 10.53 20.54 -9.50
N ASN A 564 11.62 20.17 -8.81
CA ASN A 564 11.62 19.04 -7.88
C ASN A 564 10.81 19.42 -6.63
N TRP A 565 10.13 18.46 -6.01
CA TRP A 565 9.30 18.66 -4.80
C TRP A 565 10.03 19.33 -3.61
N LYS A 566 11.37 19.29 -3.59
CA LYS A 566 12.22 19.93 -2.55
C LYS A 566 12.44 21.43 -2.77
N ASP A 567 12.34 21.89 -4.02
CA ASP A 567 12.66 23.25 -4.42
C ASP A 567 11.40 24.14 -4.49
N GLU A 568 10.22 23.58 -4.17
CA GLU A 568 8.94 24.29 -4.07
C GLU A 568 8.86 25.14 -2.79
N THR A 569 8.36 26.38 -2.89
CA THR A 569 8.27 27.28 -1.73
C THR A 569 7.17 26.88 -0.76
N SER A 570 7.25 27.35 0.50
CA SER A 570 6.23 27.11 1.52
C SER A 570 4.83 27.55 1.07
N GLU A 571 4.74 28.66 0.34
CA GLU A 571 3.50 29.21 -0.21
C GLU A 571 2.92 28.31 -1.30
N GLU A 572 3.76 27.82 -2.21
CA GLU A 572 3.39 26.86 -3.26
C GLU A 572 2.86 25.54 -2.66
N ARG A 573 3.53 25.06 -1.61
CA ARG A 573 3.13 23.81 -0.91
C ARG A 573 1.84 23.96 -0.11
N GLU A 574 1.54 25.13 0.47
CA GLU A 574 0.24 25.40 1.11
C GLU A 574 -0.89 25.55 0.07
N VAL A 575 -0.63 26.13 -1.11
CA VAL A 575 -1.61 26.12 -2.23
C VAL A 575 -1.89 24.68 -2.70
N LEU A 576 -0.85 23.87 -2.88
CA LEU A 576 -0.98 22.46 -3.25
C LEU A 576 -1.78 21.68 -2.20
N LYS A 577 -1.44 21.82 -0.91
CA LYS A 577 -2.18 21.23 0.22
C LYS A 577 -3.65 21.63 0.19
N ALA A 578 -3.95 22.93 0.05
CA ALA A 578 -5.33 23.44 0.01
C ALA A 578 -6.16 22.91 -1.18
N ARG A 579 -5.51 22.50 -2.28
CA ARG A 579 -6.19 21.78 -3.38
C ARG A 579 -6.32 20.29 -3.10
N LEU A 580 -5.25 19.61 -2.67
CA LEU A 580 -5.28 18.16 -2.42
C LEU A 580 -6.25 17.76 -1.30
N THR A 581 -6.34 18.54 -0.21
CA THR A 581 -7.32 18.31 0.87
C THR A 581 -8.76 18.42 0.35
N LYS A 582 -9.04 19.25 -0.67
CA LYS A 582 -10.35 19.29 -1.34
C LYS A 582 -10.54 18.10 -2.29
N LEU A 583 -9.55 17.83 -3.15
CA LEU A 583 -9.58 16.75 -4.15
C LEU A 583 -9.80 15.38 -3.51
N VAL A 584 -9.00 15.05 -2.49
CA VAL A 584 -9.11 13.78 -1.76
C VAL A 584 -10.28 13.81 -0.76
N GLY A 585 -10.69 14.99 -0.26
CA GLY A 585 -11.94 15.16 0.48
C GLY A 585 -13.18 14.77 -0.32
N ASP A 586 -13.25 15.17 -1.59
CA ASP A 586 -14.28 14.75 -2.54
C ASP A 586 -14.12 13.28 -2.97
N ALA A 587 -12.89 12.79 -3.13
CA ALA A 587 -12.63 11.37 -3.37
C ALA A 587 -13.21 10.49 -2.26
N LEU A 588 -13.13 10.91 -0.98
CA LEU A 588 -13.76 10.20 0.13
C LEU A 588 -15.30 10.17 0.05
N VAL A 589 -15.94 11.21 -0.51
CA VAL A 589 -17.39 11.21 -0.81
C VAL A 589 -17.70 10.19 -1.91
N VAL A 590 -16.91 10.17 -2.97
CA VAL A 590 -17.06 9.23 -4.12
C VAL A 590 -16.87 7.77 -3.67
N VAL A 591 -15.77 7.48 -2.98
CA VAL A 591 -15.45 6.14 -2.44
C VAL A 591 -16.54 5.68 -1.46
N SER A 592 -17.08 6.58 -0.63
CA SER A 592 -18.21 6.26 0.26
C SER A 592 -19.50 5.97 -0.50
N LYS A 593 -19.84 6.75 -1.54
CA LYS A 593 -21.01 6.52 -2.41
C LYS A 593 -20.95 5.16 -3.13
N LEU A 594 -19.75 4.72 -3.50
CA LEU A 594 -19.50 3.43 -4.14
C LEU A 594 -19.55 2.23 -3.17
N GLY A 595 -19.75 2.46 -1.87
CA GLY A 595 -19.95 1.38 -0.89
C GLY A 595 -18.67 0.73 -0.38
N PHE A 596 -17.54 1.42 -0.48
CA PHE A 596 -16.31 1.04 0.23
C PHE A 596 -16.39 1.37 1.71
N ASP A 597 -15.74 0.56 2.54
CA ASP A 597 -15.77 0.69 3.99
C ASP A 597 -14.61 1.54 4.53
N VAL A 598 -13.50 1.61 3.80
CA VAL A 598 -12.27 2.33 4.15
C VAL A 598 -11.55 2.78 2.87
N LEU A 599 -10.94 3.96 2.88
CA LEU A 599 -9.89 4.34 1.94
C LEU A 599 -8.53 4.20 2.63
N ASN A 600 -7.63 3.44 2.03
CA ASN A 600 -6.25 3.30 2.47
C ASN A 600 -5.35 4.24 1.67
N ALA A 601 -4.31 4.78 2.31
CA ALA A 601 -3.25 5.53 1.67
C ALA A 601 -1.90 5.20 2.34
N LEU A 602 -0.81 5.52 1.65
CA LEU A 602 0.56 5.44 2.16
C LEU A 602 1.14 6.85 2.32
N THR A 603 2.16 7.04 3.16
CA THR A 603 2.96 8.29 3.22
C THR A 603 3.94 8.38 2.04
N LEU A 604 3.40 8.32 0.83
CA LEU A 604 4.08 8.51 -0.44
C LEU A 604 3.53 9.75 -1.17
N GLN A 605 4.17 10.18 -2.27
CA GLN A 605 3.83 11.42 -2.98
C GLN A 605 3.70 12.60 -2.00
N ASP A 606 2.69 13.45 -2.16
CA ASP A 606 2.35 14.56 -1.26
C ASP A 606 1.30 14.17 -0.19
N ASN A 607 1.04 12.88 0.04
CA ASN A 607 -0.09 12.44 0.88
C ASN A 607 -0.07 13.03 2.30
N SER A 608 1.12 13.27 2.86
CA SER A 608 1.26 13.91 4.19
C SER A 608 0.68 15.32 4.26
N LEU A 609 0.54 16.05 3.14
CA LEU A 609 -0.03 17.40 3.15
C LEU A 609 -1.50 17.41 3.60
N PHE A 610 -2.26 16.37 3.25
CA PHE A 610 -3.71 16.30 3.50
C PHE A 610 -4.13 15.17 4.45
N LEU A 611 -3.25 14.20 4.74
CA LEU A 611 -3.62 12.99 5.46
C LEU A 611 -4.26 13.29 6.81
N GLU A 612 -3.67 14.19 7.61
CA GLU A 612 -4.17 14.56 8.95
C GLU A 612 -5.50 15.33 8.90
N ASP A 613 -5.59 16.36 8.04
CA ASP A 613 -6.78 17.17 7.82
C ASP A 613 -8.01 16.30 7.48
N LEU A 614 -7.78 15.23 6.70
CA LEU A 614 -8.83 14.30 6.30
C LEU A 614 -9.20 13.26 7.36
N LYS A 615 -8.65 13.35 8.59
CA LYS A 615 -8.98 12.52 9.77
C LYS A 615 -8.73 11.02 9.53
N PRO A 616 -7.48 10.56 9.47
CA PRO A 616 -7.18 9.16 9.21
C PRO A 616 -7.16 8.35 10.52
N ILE A 617 -6.82 7.08 10.43
CA ILE A 617 -6.33 6.25 11.54
C ILE A 617 -4.94 5.76 11.15
N LEU A 618 -3.97 5.96 12.03
CA LEU A 618 -2.61 5.42 11.89
C LEU A 618 -2.67 3.88 11.86
N GLY A 619 -2.18 3.27 10.78
CA GLY A 619 -1.52 1.97 10.88
C GLY A 619 -0.19 2.16 11.62
N GLY A 620 0.24 1.21 12.45
CA GLY A 620 1.26 1.48 13.48
C GLY A 620 2.64 1.98 13.01
N VAL A 621 3.26 2.82 13.86
CA VAL A 621 4.63 3.35 13.83
C VAL A 621 4.96 4.37 12.72
N ASP A 622 4.72 5.62 13.11
CA ASP A 622 5.37 6.90 12.83
C ASP A 622 5.79 7.29 11.40
N ALA A 623 5.46 8.54 11.06
CA ALA A 623 5.81 9.23 9.83
C ALA A 623 6.66 10.47 10.13
N SER A 624 7.59 10.78 9.23
CA SER A 624 8.26 12.07 9.17
C SER A 624 7.38 13.10 8.44
N GLU A 625 7.40 14.35 8.89
CA GLU A 625 6.71 15.46 8.23
C GLU A 625 7.31 15.75 6.83
N GLY A 626 6.51 16.37 5.95
CA GLY A 626 7.06 17.09 4.79
C GLY A 626 7.02 16.41 3.42
N GLY A 627 6.21 15.37 3.20
CA GLY A 627 6.05 14.69 1.91
C GLY A 627 7.07 13.57 1.69
N SER A 628 6.99 12.88 0.54
CA SER A 628 8.01 11.89 0.18
C SER A 628 8.52 12.12 -1.24
N GLY A 629 9.82 11.88 -1.43
CA GLY A 629 10.42 11.75 -2.76
C GLY A 629 10.01 10.48 -3.52
N VAL A 630 9.10 9.65 -2.99
CA VAL A 630 8.62 8.43 -3.64
C VAL A 630 7.28 8.67 -4.32
N GLY A 631 7.30 8.71 -5.65
CA GLY A 631 6.10 8.74 -6.48
C GLY A 631 5.57 7.36 -6.89
N VAL A 632 6.37 6.29 -6.78
CA VAL A 632 5.94 4.92 -7.15
C VAL A 632 4.85 4.43 -6.19
N VAL A 633 3.70 4.01 -6.72
CA VAL A 633 2.63 3.34 -5.96
C VAL A 633 2.54 1.87 -6.39
N MET A 634 2.90 0.96 -5.47
CA MET A 634 2.86 -0.50 -5.67
C MET A 634 1.46 -1.09 -5.37
N LEU A 635 1.22 -2.31 -5.86
CA LEU A 635 -0.07 -3.04 -5.81
C LEU A 635 -0.09 -4.24 -4.83
#